data_AF-A0A554GMB6-F1
#
_entry.id   AF-A0A554GMB6-F1
#
_cell.length_a   1.000
_cell.length_b   1.000
_cell.length_c   1.000
_cell.angle_alpha   90.00
_cell.angle_beta   90.00
_cell.angle_gamma   90.00
#
_symmetry.space_group_name_H-M   'P 1'
#
loop_
_entity.id
_entity.type
_entity.pdbx_description
1 polymer ?
#
loop_
_entity_poly.entity_id
_entity_poly.type
_entity_poly.pdbx_seq_one_letter_code
_entity_poly.pdbx_strand_id
1 'polypeptide(L)'
;MSTRRHLLLAVMLGLTLGCAGARPSEATSDEPEALTRVALVHGGAGPWAVAGYRMGDFALHQLGLPRGSFKLEVIHHSPAQVQYTCVADGAAAATGASLGKLNLSLVAAPAPEDTATTFRNRDTGQSLTLRPSASFVQRFRDVPREKLGEAGRAVLTLPDADVFEPVAP
;
A
#
# COMPACT_ATOMS: atom_id res chain seq x y z
N MET A 1 50.89 2.66 61.54
CA MET A 1 51.65 1.69 60.72
C MET A 1 50.93 1.51 59.41
N SER A 2 51.54 2.02 58.34
CA SER A 2 51.07 1.96 56.96
C SER A 2 51.43 0.61 56.36
N THR A 3 50.52 -0.01 55.60
CA THR A 3 50.88 -1.01 54.59
C THR A 3 50.07 -0.78 53.33
N ARG A 4 50.81 -0.47 52.26
CA ARG A 4 50.36 -0.52 50.86
C ARG A 4 50.04 -1.96 50.48
N ARG A 5 49.07 -2.15 49.59
CA ARG A 5 49.13 -3.19 48.57
C ARG A 5 48.53 -2.67 47.26
N HIS A 6 49.29 -2.92 46.19
CA HIS A 6 49.06 -2.54 44.81
C HIS A 6 48.02 -3.44 44.14
N LEU A 7 47.70 -3.08 42.88
CA LEU A 7 47.13 -3.89 41.80
C LEU A 7 45.59 -3.90 41.69
N LEU A 8 45.03 -3.17 40.72
CA LEU A 8 44.70 -3.72 39.38
C LEU A 8 43.87 -2.72 38.57
N LEU A 9 44.31 -2.54 37.33
CA LEU A 9 43.64 -1.88 36.22
C LEU A 9 42.38 -2.68 35.84
N ALA A 10 41.22 -2.05 35.73
CA ALA A 10 40.10 -2.61 34.97
C ALA A 10 39.23 -1.46 34.44
N VAL A 11 39.57 -1.01 33.23
CA VAL A 11 38.68 -0.24 32.37
C VAL A 11 37.50 -1.15 32.02
N MET A 12 36.33 -0.91 32.61
CA MET A 12 35.08 -1.55 32.19
C MET A 12 34.60 -0.91 30.90
N LEU A 13 35.14 -1.41 29.78
CA LEU A 13 34.57 -1.25 28.45
C LEU A 13 33.58 -2.38 28.21
N GLY A 14 32.28 -2.08 28.22
CA GLY A 14 31.22 -3.04 27.86
C GLY A 14 29.86 -2.48 28.28
N LEU A 15 28.78 -2.53 27.50
CA LEU A 15 28.51 -3.13 26.21
C LEU A 15 27.73 -2.07 25.40
N THR A 16 28.19 -1.70 24.20
CA THR A 16 27.25 -1.16 23.21
C THR A 16 26.42 -2.34 22.75
N LEU A 17 25.20 -2.45 23.28
CA LEU A 17 24.16 -3.29 22.71
C LEU A 17 23.89 -2.75 21.30
N GLY A 18 24.67 -3.23 20.33
CA GLY A 18 24.40 -3.03 18.93
C GLY A 18 23.03 -3.64 18.68
N CYS A 19 22.06 -2.81 18.31
CA CYS A 19 20.86 -3.28 17.66
C CYS A 19 21.33 -4.05 16.42
N ALA A 20 21.40 -5.38 16.52
CA ALA A 20 21.52 -6.25 15.38
C ALA A 20 20.21 -6.07 14.60
N GLY A 21 20.19 -5.05 13.73
CA GLY A 21 19.18 -4.95 12.70
C GLY A 21 19.26 -6.25 11.92
N ALA A 22 18.23 -7.07 12.03
CA ALA A 22 18.06 -8.22 11.17
C ALA A 22 18.20 -7.71 9.74
N ARG A 23 19.25 -8.12 9.03
CA ARG A 23 19.32 -7.89 7.59
C ARG A 23 18.09 -8.56 7.00
N PRO A 24 17.30 -7.85 6.17
CA PRO A 24 16.29 -8.53 5.38
C PRO A 24 16.99 -9.65 4.63
N SER A 25 16.50 -10.88 4.81
CA SER A 25 16.89 -12.00 3.97
C SER A 25 16.75 -11.55 2.52
N GLU A 26 17.82 -11.61 1.74
CA GLU A 26 17.75 -11.54 0.28
C GLU A 26 16.98 -12.79 -0.19
N ALA A 27 15.66 -12.74 -0.04
CA ALA A 27 14.78 -13.60 -0.77
C ALA A 27 14.78 -13.05 -2.19
N THR A 28 15.45 -13.77 -3.09
CA THR A 28 15.07 -13.77 -4.50
C THR A 28 13.66 -14.33 -4.57
N SER A 29 12.65 -13.50 -4.26
CA SER A 29 11.27 -13.91 -4.33
C SER A 29 10.81 -13.80 -5.78
N ASP A 30 10.44 -14.93 -6.39
CA ASP A 30 9.68 -14.97 -7.65
C ASP A 30 8.29 -14.30 -7.55
N GLU A 31 8.00 -13.66 -6.41
CA GLU A 31 6.75 -12.96 -6.15
C GLU A 31 6.68 -11.68 -7.01
N PRO A 32 5.57 -11.49 -7.77
CA PRO A 32 5.36 -10.26 -8.53
C PRO A 32 5.64 -9.00 -7.71
N GLU A 33 6.45 -8.11 -8.28
CA GLU A 33 6.88 -6.87 -7.63
C GLU A 33 5.71 -6.05 -7.06
N ALA A 34 4.58 -6.06 -7.76
CA ALA A 34 3.34 -5.43 -7.31
C ALA A 34 2.86 -5.95 -5.94
N LEU A 35 2.87 -7.27 -5.71
CA LEU A 35 2.46 -7.88 -4.44
C LEU A 35 3.42 -7.48 -3.31
N THR A 36 4.72 -7.52 -3.59
CA THR A 36 5.74 -7.08 -2.65
C THR A 36 5.53 -5.62 -2.25
N ARG A 37 5.27 -4.74 -3.21
CA ARG A 37 5.00 -3.31 -2.95
C ARG A 37 3.73 -3.11 -2.12
N VAL A 38 2.66 -3.82 -2.45
CA VAL A 38 1.41 -3.77 -1.66
C VAL A 38 1.66 -4.25 -0.24
N ALA A 39 2.33 -5.39 -0.07
CA ALA A 39 2.62 -5.94 1.25
C ALA A 39 3.51 -5.02 2.12
N LEU A 40 4.47 -4.32 1.51
CA LEU A 40 5.33 -3.35 2.22
C LEU A 40 4.55 -2.15 2.77
N VAL A 41 3.49 -1.71 2.09
CA VAL A 41 2.66 -0.57 2.53
C VAL A 41 1.53 -1.03 3.45
N HIS A 42 0.86 -2.12 3.08
CA HIS A 42 -0.39 -2.55 3.70
C HIS A 42 -0.21 -3.64 4.78
N GLY A 43 0.96 -4.30 4.83
CA GLY A 43 1.22 -5.46 5.70
C GLY A 43 0.74 -6.80 5.13
N GLY A 44 0.14 -6.81 3.94
CA GLY A 44 -0.24 -8.01 3.19
C GLY A 44 -0.82 -7.65 1.82
N ALA A 45 -0.79 -8.58 0.87
CA ALA A 45 -1.29 -8.37 -0.49
C ALA A 45 -2.66 -9.01 -0.70
N GLY A 46 -3.67 -8.55 0.06
CA GLY A 46 -5.06 -8.99 -0.09
C GLY A 46 -5.73 -8.41 -1.35
N PRO A 47 -6.87 -8.98 -1.81
CA PRO A 47 -7.48 -8.63 -3.09
C PRO A 47 -7.85 -7.15 -3.21
N TRP A 48 -8.40 -6.54 -2.16
CA TRP A 48 -8.80 -5.12 -2.16
C TRP A 48 -7.62 -4.16 -2.27
N ALA A 49 -6.51 -4.45 -1.59
CA ALA A 49 -5.29 -3.65 -1.72
C ALA A 49 -4.62 -3.85 -3.08
N VAL A 50 -4.63 -5.08 -3.63
CA VAL A 50 -4.12 -5.32 -4.98
C VAL A 50 -4.99 -4.64 -6.05
N ALA A 51 -6.31 -4.60 -5.88
CA ALA A 51 -7.19 -3.83 -6.76
C ALA A 51 -6.84 -2.34 -6.73
N GLY A 52 -6.64 -1.76 -5.54
CA GLY A 52 -6.17 -0.39 -5.40
C GLY A 52 -4.82 -0.13 -6.09
N TYR A 53 -3.89 -1.09 -6.03
CA TYR A 53 -2.62 -1.00 -6.75
C TYR A 53 -2.85 -0.91 -8.25
N ARG A 54 -3.65 -1.82 -8.82
CA ARG A 54 -3.95 -1.83 -10.25
C ARG A 54 -4.65 -0.56 -10.71
N MET A 55 -5.62 -0.07 -9.94
CA MET A 55 -6.31 1.20 -10.19
C MET A 55 -5.31 2.37 -10.22
N GLY A 56 -4.37 2.43 -9.26
CA GLY A 56 -3.37 3.48 -9.18
C GLY A 56 -2.35 3.43 -10.32
N ASP A 57 -1.89 2.24 -10.70
CA ASP A 57 -0.96 2.03 -11.81
C ASP A 57 -1.59 2.44 -13.14
N PHE A 58 -2.82 1.97 -13.40
CA PHE A 58 -3.62 2.37 -14.56
C PHE A 58 -3.78 3.90 -14.61
N ALA A 59 -4.13 4.53 -13.49
CA ALA A 59 -4.32 5.99 -13.44
C ALA A 59 -3.04 6.77 -13.73
N LEU A 60 -1.87 6.34 -13.24
CA LEU A 60 -0.59 6.96 -13.59
C LEU A 60 -0.34 6.95 -15.10
N HIS A 61 -0.60 5.81 -15.75
CA HIS A 61 -0.48 5.68 -17.19
C HIS A 61 -1.44 6.61 -17.94
N GLN A 62 -2.72 6.67 -17.55
CA GLN A 62 -3.72 7.54 -18.19
C GLN A 62 -3.42 9.04 -17.99
N LEU A 63 -2.87 9.41 -16.83
CA LEU A 63 -2.56 10.81 -16.49
C LEU A 63 -1.17 11.26 -16.95
N GLY A 64 -0.37 10.34 -17.54
CA GLY A 64 1.00 10.62 -17.97
C GLY A 64 1.93 11.02 -16.83
N LEU A 65 1.73 10.45 -15.64
CA LEU A 65 2.51 10.79 -14.45
C LEU A 65 3.43 9.63 -14.04
N PRO A 66 4.68 9.92 -13.65
CA PRO A 66 5.53 8.90 -13.03
C PRO A 66 5.07 8.63 -11.59
N ARG A 67 5.35 7.41 -11.12
CA ARG A 67 5.24 7.05 -9.71
C ARG A 67 6.03 8.06 -8.84
N GLY A 68 5.45 8.42 -7.70
CA GLY A 68 6.05 9.34 -6.73
C GLY A 68 5.79 10.82 -7.02
N SER A 69 5.18 11.14 -8.16
CA SER A 69 4.85 12.52 -8.54
C SER A 69 4.07 13.27 -7.45
N PHE A 70 4.53 14.47 -7.09
CA PHE A 70 3.80 15.40 -6.22
C PHE A 70 2.61 16.05 -6.90
N LYS A 71 2.53 15.96 -8.24
CA LYS A 71 1.44 16.50 -9.05
C LYS A 71 0.19 15.62 -8.96
N LEU A 72 0.36 14.33 -8.65
CA LEU A 72 -0.75 13.42 -8.45
C LEU A 72 -1.44 13.73 -7.12
N GLU A 73 -2.75 13.82 -7.15
CA GLU A 73 -3.62 13.72 -5.98
C GLU A 73 -4.49 12.47 -6.08
N VAL A 74 -4.66 11.81 -4.93
CA VAL A 74 -5.51 10.63 -4.78
C VAL A 74 -6.55 10.93 -3.70
N ILE A 75 -7.83 10.78 -4.03
CA ILE A 75 -8.93 10.94 -3.08
C ILE A 75 -9.73 9.65 -3.10
N HIS A 76 -9.73 8.93 -1.99
CA HIS A 76 -10.45 7.67 -1.84
C HIS A 76 -11.70 7.88 -0.99
N HIS A 77 -12.86 7.62 -1.59
CA HIS A 77 -14.15 7.61 -0.93
C HIS A 77 -14.51 6.16 -0.57
N SER A 78 -14.87 5.91 0.69
CA SER A 78 -15.36 4.59 1.12
C SER A 78 -16.09 4.67 2.46
N PRO A 79 -16.91 3.66 2.80
CA PRO A 79 -17.29 3.43 4.19
C PRO A 79 -16.05 3.23 5.07
N ALA A 80 -16.18 3.55 6.36
CA ALA A 80 -15.16 3.30 7.37
C ALA A 80 -15.10 1.81 7.77
N GLN A 81 -14.91 0.93 6.78
CA GLN A 81 -14.72 -0.50 6.96
C GLN A 81 -13.40 -0.90 6.30
N VAL A 82 -12.59 -1.69 7.02
CA VAL A 82 -11.22 -2.04 6.65
C VAL A 82 -11.13 -2.50 5.19
N GLN A 83 -12.01 -3.42 4.77
CA GLN A 83 -12.02 -3.98 3.42
C GLN A 83 -12.01 -2.94 2.30
N TYR A 84 -12.77 -1.85 2.45
CA TYR A 84 -12.89 -0.83 1.40
C TYR A 84 -11.70 0.14 1.46
N THR A 85 -11.28 0.51 2.67
CA THR A 85 -10.11 1.39 2.86
C THR A 85 -8.79 0.77 2.40
N CYS A 86 -8.68 -0.56 2.32
CA CYS A 86 -7.51 -1.26 1.76
C CYS A 86 -7.15 -0.78 0.34
N VAL A 87 -8.14 -0.33 -0.44
CA VAL A 87 -7.94 0.20 -1.81
C VAL A 87 -7.01 1.43 -1.78
N ALA A 88 -7.11 2.28 -0.75
CA ALA A 88 -6.25 3.46 -0.62
C ALA A 88 -4.78 3.08 -0.39
N ASP A 89 -4.50 2.05 0.42
CA ASP A 89 -3.14 1.55 0.62
C ASP A 89 -2.57 0.92 -0.65
N GLY A 90 -3.41 0.24 -1.42
CA GLY A 90 -3.08 -0.22 -2.77
C GLY A 90 -2.68 0.93 -3.69
N ALA A 91 -3.53 1.95 -3.77
CA ALA A 91 -3.27 3.14 -4.57
C ALA A 91 -1.98 3.86 -4.13
N ALA A 92 -1.73 3.95 -2.82
CA ALA A 92 -0.48 4.46 -2.27
C ALA A 92 0.72 3.60 -2.69
N ALA A 93 0.59 2.28 -2.64
CA ALA A 93 1.64 1.34 -3.03
C ALA A 93 2.00 1.42 -4.51
N ALA A 94 1.03 1.65 -5.41
CA ALA A 94 1.28 1.83 -6.84
C ALA A 94 1.85 3.21 -7.14
N THR A 95 1.18 4.26 -6.65
CA THR A 95 1.44 5.63 -7.09
C THR A 95 2.51 6.34 -6.28
N GLY A 96 2.82 5.82 -5.08
CA GLY A 96 3.62 6.50 -4.09
C GLY A 96 2.91 7.68 -3.41
N ALA A 97 1.64 7.97 -3.69
CA ALA A 97 0.88 8.97 -2.94
C ALA A 97 0.76 8.56 -1.46
N SER A 98 0.70 9.53 -0.55
CA SER A 98 0.61 9.22 0.88
C SER A 98 -0.02 10.36 1.68
N LEU A 99 -0.52 10.03 2.88
CA LEU A 99 -1.04 11.02 3.82
C LEU A 99 0.05 12.06 4.17
N GLY A 100 1.29 11.61 4.41
CA GLY A 100 2.41 12.50 4.76
C GLY A 100 2.84 13.43 3.62
N LYS A 101 2.69 13.02 2.36
CA LYS A 101 2.88 13.91 1.20
C LYS A 101 1.69 14.82 0.93
N LEU A 102 0.62 14.69 1.71
CA LEU A 102 -0.62 15.49 1.59
C LEU A 102 -1.23 15.42 0.19
N ASN A 103 -1.05 14.26 -0.47
CA ASN A 103 -1.56 14.00 -1.80
C ASN A 103 -2.34 12.69 -1.89
N LEU A 104 -2.66 12.10 -0.73
CA LEU A 104 -3.67 11.06 -0.54
C LEU A 104 -4.65 11.56 0.53
N SER A 105 -5.94 11.34 0.32
CA SER A 105 -6.98 11.65 1.31
C SER A 105 -8.03 10.53 1.36
N LEU A 106 -8.52 10.25 2.57
CA LEU A 106 -9.65 9.37 2.81
C LEU A 106 -10.88 10.23 3.09
N VAL A 107 -11.96 9.97 2.37
CA VAL A 107 -13.25 10.63 2.55
C VAL A 107 -14.28 9.58 2.90
N ALA A 108 -14.99 9.78 4.01
CA ALA A 108 -16.05 8.87 4.40
C ALA A 108 -17.20 8.92 3.38
N ALA A 109 -17.63 7.74 2.93
CA ALA A 109 -18.81 7.55 2.10
C ALA A 109 -19.81 6.64 2.83
N PRO A 110 -21.12 6.78 2.58
CA PRO A 110 -22.13 6.11 3.39
C PRO A 110 -22.22 4.61 3.10
N ALA A 111 -22.06 4.17 1.85
CA ALA A 111 -22.32 2.79 1.46
C ALA A 111 -21.18 2.16 0.61
N PRO A 112 -21.03 0.82 0.62
CA PRO A 112 -20.03 0.12 -0.18
C PRO A 112 -20.00 0.48 -1.67
N GLU A 113 -21.17 0.68 -2.27
CA GLU A 113 -21.37 1.08 -3.66
C GLU A 113 -20.79 2.46 -3.99
N ASP A 114 -20.57 3.30 -2.98
CA ASP A 114 -19.94 4.62 -3.09
C ASP A 114 -18.40 4.53 -3.01
N THR A 115 -17.84 3.32 -2.93
CA THR A 115 -16.38 3.13 -2.90
C THR A 115 -15.78 3.50 -4.24
N ALA A 116 -15.00 4.58 -4.28
CA ALA A 116 -14.35 5.07 -5.48
C ALA A 116 -13.04 5.80 -5.16
N THR A 117 -12.10 5.80 -6.11
CA THR A 117 -10.84 6.50 -6.00
C THR A 117 -10.68 7.45 -7.18
N THR A 118 -10.58 8.74 -6.89
CA THR A 118 -10.27 9.78 -7.87
C THR A 118 -8.78 10.04 -7.89
N PHE A 119 -8.19 9.98 -9.08
CA PHE A 119 -6.81 10.33 -9.37
C PHE A 119 -6.83 11.62 -10.19
N ARG A 120 -6.11 12.66 -9.74
CA ARG A 120 -6.06 13.96 -10.42
C ARG A 120 -4.62 14.40 -10.66
N ASN A 121 -4.33 14.80 -11.89
CA ASN A 121 -3.11 15.53 -12.19
C ASN A 121 -3.36 17.02 -11.90
N ARG A 122 -2.79 17.54 -10.80
CA ARG A 122 -3.01 18.92 -10.35
C ARG A 122 -2.48 19.97 -11.33
N ASP A 123 -1.50 19.63 -12.17
CA ASP A 123 -0.93 20.58 -13.13
C ASP A 123 -1.83 20.77 -14.35
N THR A 124 -2.48 19.71 -14.83
CA THR A 124 -3.32 19.75 -16.03
C THR A 124 -4.81 19.86 -15.71
N GLY A 125 -5.21 19.55 -14.48
CA GLY A 125 -6.61 19.43 -14.07
C GLY A 125 -7.29 18.14 -14.52
N GLN A 126 -6.63 17.30 -15.33
CA GLN A 126 -7.18 16.02 -15.77
C GLN A 126 -7.42 15.10 -14.56
N SER A 127 -8.58 14.44 -14.54
CA SER A 127 -8.97 13.50 -13.50
C SER A 127 -9.53 12.22 -14.08
N LEU A 128 -9.41 11.15 -13.29
CA LEU A 128 -10.00 9.85 -13.55
C LEU A 128 -10.53 9.30 -12.22
N THR A 129 -11.80 8.93 -12.18
CA THR A 129 -12.38 8.24 -11.02
C THR A 129 -12.63 6.78 -11.39
N LEU A 130 -12.10 5.88 -10.57
CA LEU A 130 -12.25 4.44 -10.73
C LEU A 130 -12.96 3.86 -9.51
N ARG A 131 -13.76 2.81 -9.70
CA ARG A 131 -14.32 2.01 -8.61
C ARG A 131 -14.07 0.52 -8.84
N PRO A 132 -14.01 -0.30 -7.77
CA PRO A 132 -14.03 -1.75 -7.93
C PRO A 132 -15.27 -2.18 -8.73
N SER A 133 -15.09 -3.08 -9.71
CA SER A 133 -16.20 -3.51 -10.56
C SER A 133 -17.18 -4.40 -9.79
N ALA A 134 -18.41 -4.55 -10.31
CA ALA A 134 -19.39 -5.42 -9.69
C ALA A 134 -18.91 -6.88 -9.60
N SER A 135 -18.21 -7.37 -10.64
CA SER A 135 -17.63 -8.72 -10.68
C SER A 135 -16.52 -8.88 -9.64
N PHE A 136 -15.68 -7.87 -9.45
CA PHE A 136 -14.67 -7.85 -8.38
C PHE A 136 -15.32 -7.97 -7.00
N VAL A 137 -16.29 -7.11 -6.72
CA VAL A 137 -16.97 -7.06 -5.41
C VAL A 137 -17.66 -8.39 -5.12
N GLN A 138 -18.38 -8.96 -6.10
CA GLN A 138 -19.04 -10.26 -5.95
C GLN A 138 -18.04 -11.37 -5.61
N ARG A 139 -16.86 -11.34 -6.23
CA ARG A 139 -15.86 -12.41 -6.09
C ARG A 139 -15.04 -12.30 -4.81
N PHE A 140 -14.74 -11.08 -4.34
CA PHE A 140 -13.72 -10.86 -3.30
C PHE A 140 -14.23 -10.24 -2.00
N ARG A 141 -15.54 -10.02 -1.85
CA ARG A 141 -16.14 -9.49 -0.61
C ARG A 141 -15.91 -10.40 0.60
N ASP A 142 -16.11 -11.71 0.44
CA ASP A 142 -16.18 -12.65 1.57
C ASP A 142 -15.03 -13.67 1.58
N VAL A 143 -13.83 -13.25 1.16
CA VAL A 143 -12.64 -14.13 1.13
C VAL A 143 -12.18 -14.44 2.56
N PRO A 144 -12.03 -15.73 2.94
CA PRO A 144 -11.48 -16.11 4.23
C PRO A 144 -10.06 -15.56 4.44
N ARG A 145 -9.72 -15.20 5.68
CA ARG A 145 -8.46 -14.51 6.02
C ARG A 145 -7.22 -15.27 5.54
N GLU A 146 -7.23 -16.59 5.68
CA GLU A 146 -6.17 -17.50 5.26
C GLU A 146 -5.99 -17.59 3.74
N LYS A 147 -7.01 -17.18 2.96
CA LYS A 147 -6.98 -17.17 1.49
C LYS A 147 -6.69 -15.79 0.89
N LEU A 148 -6.50 -14.74 1.70
CA LEU A 148 -6.34 -13.37 1.20
C LEU A 148 -5.12 -13.21 0.27
N GLY A 149 -4.00 -13.86 0.57
CA GLY A 149 -2.80 -13.79 -0.26
C GLY A 149 -2.97 -14.48 -1.62
N GLU A 150 -3.68 -15.61 -1.67
CA GLU A 150 -4.04 -16.28 -2.92
C GLU A 150 -5.01 -15.42 -3.75
N ALA A 151 -6.02 -14.84 -3.09
CA ALA A 151 -6.97 -13.95 -3.75
C ALA A 151 -6.30 -12.71 -4.32
N GLY A 152 -5.36 -12.08 -3.61
CA GLY A 152 -4.59 -10.96 -4.14
C GLY A 152 -3.73 -11.33 -5.34
N ARG A 153 -3.08 -12.50 -5.32
CA ARG A 153 -2.38 -13.05 -6.51
C ARG A 153 -3.31 -13.20 -7.70
N ALA A 154 -4.51 -13.73 -7.49
CA ALA A 154 -5.50 -13.87 -8.55
C ALA A 154 -5.93 -12.51 -9.13
N VAL A 155 -6.11 -11.49 -8.29
CA VAL A 155 -6.49 -10.13 -8.75
C VAL A 155 -5.48 -9.54 -9.73
N LEU A 156 -4.18 -9.86 -9.62
CA LEU A 156 -3.16 -9.34 -10.52
C LEU A 156 -3.27 -9.82 -11.97
N THR A 157 -3.90 -10.98 -12.21
CA THR A 157 -3.97 -11.60 -13.52
C THR A 157 -5.32 -11.41 -14.22
N LEU A 158 -6.30 -10.83 -13.53
CA LEU A 158 -7.62 -10.58 -14.11
C LEU A 158 -7.58 -9.49 -15.20
N PRO A 159 -8.49 -9.50 -16.17
CA PRO A 159 -8.75 -8.31 -17.00
C PRO A 159 -9.07 -7.08 -16.14
N ASP A 160 -8.73 -5.87 -16.61
CA ASP A 160 -9.00 -4.63 -15.87
C ASP A 160 -10.48 -4.48 -15.52
N ALA A 161 -11.38 -4.76 -16.47
CA ALA A 161 -12.83 -4.69 -16.29
C ALA A 161 -13.37 -5.66 -15.21
N ASP A 162 -12.62 -6.71 -14.88
CA ASP A 162 -12.96 -7.65 -13.81
C ASP A 162 -12.44 -7.21 -12.43
N VAL A 163 -11.72 -6.07 -12.37
CA VAL A 163 -11.20 -5.49 -11.13
C VAL A 163 -11.79 -4.11 -10.88
N PHE A 164 -11.81 -3.24 -11.88
CA PHE A 164 -12.27 -1.87 -11.75
C PHE A 164 -12.92 -1.35 -13.03
N GLU A 165 -13.69 -0.28 -12.88
CA GLU A 165 -14.33 0.44 -13.97
C GLU A 165 -14.29 1.95 -13.73
N PRO A 166 -14.26 2.77 -14.79
CA PRO A 166 -14.38 4.21 -14.66
C PRO A 166 -15.79 4.60 -14.19
N VAL A 167 -15.85 5.59 -13.29
CA VAL A 167 -17.10 6.25 -12.91
C VAL A 167 -17.36 7.37 -13.89
N ALA A 168 -18.56 7.41 -14.49
CA ALA A 168 -18.95 8.49 -15.39
C ALA A 168 -18.91 9.84 -14.65
N PRO A 169 -18.49 10.95 -15.31
CA PRO A 169 -18.47 12.28 -14.72
C PRO A 169 -19.83 12.76 -14.22
#